data_AF-A0A1S2VK90-F1
#
_entry.id   AF-A0A1S2VK90-F1
#
_cell.length_a   1.000
_cell.length_b   1.000
_cell.length_c   1.000
_cell.angle_alpha   90.00
_cell.angle_beta   90.00
_cell.angle_gamma   90.00
#
_symmetry.space_group_name_H-M   'P 1'
#
loop_
_entity.id
_entity.type
_entity.pdbx_description
1 polymer ?
#
loop_
_entity_poly.entity_id
_entity_poly.type
_entity_poly.pdbx_seq_one_letter_code
_entity_poly.pdbx_strand_id
1 'polypeptide(L)'
;MEKTPKTYIAEVVAVDQYGNETQTTVPIKAIYEPIQADIENKLNADYPHLTHRVAKLDELKSPEQVEDWHHSFMGVLFGEDVHKK
;
A
#
# COMPACT_ATOMS: atom_id res chain seq x y z
N MET A 1 -23.59 -11.18 -0.13
CA MET A 1 -22.88 -9.89 0.02
C MET A 1 -21.76 -9.89 -1.00
N GLU A 2 -21.91 -9.16 -2.11
CA GLU A 2 -20.82 -8.97 -3.06
C GLU A 2 -19.76 -8.10 -2.38
N LYS A 3 -18.55 -8.64 -2.20
CA LYS A 3 -17.43 -7.87 -1.68
C LYS A 3 -16.85 -7.06 -2.82
N THR A 4 -16.82 -5.74 -2.66
CA THR A 4 -16.16 -4.84 -3.59
C THR A 4 -14.65 -5.10 -3.58
N PRO A 5 -14.00 -5.21 -4.75
CA PRO A 5 -12.55 -5.42 -4.82
C PRO A 5 -11.83 -4.19 -4.26
N LYS A 6 -10.90 -4.45 -3.33
CA LYS A 6 -10.02 -3.44 -2.75
C LYS A 6 -8.71 -3.36 -3.55
N THR A 7 -8.04 -2.22 -3.45
CA THR A 7 -6.74 -2.01 -4.05
C THR A 7 -5.69 -2.03 -2.95
N TYR A 8 -4.60 -2.74 -3.18
CA TYR A 8 -3.44 -2.82 -2.31
C TYR A 8 -2.22 -2.33 -3.10
N ILE A 9 -1.23 -1.81 -2.39
CA ILE A 9 0.09 -1.50 -2.93
C ILE A 9 1.07 -2.46 -2.30
N ALA A 10 1.77 -3.24 -3.13
CA ALA A 10 2.91 -4.04 -2.70
C ALA A 10 4.21 -3.32 -3.07
N GLU A 11 5.05 -3.04 -2.09
CA GLU A 11 6.45 -2.70 -2.34
C GLU A 11 7.23 -4.01 -2.49
N VAL A 12 7.87 -4.17 -3.64
CA VAL A 12 8.57 -5.39 -4.05
C VAL A 12 10.02 -5.05 -4.33
N VAL A 13 10.93 -5.90 -3.87
CA VAL A 13 12.33 -5.89 -4.27
C VAL A 13 12.51 -7.01 -5.29
N ALA A 14 12.88 -6.64 -6.52
CA ALA A 14 13.25 -7.59 -7.57
C ALA A 14 14.77 -7.72 -7.62
N VAL A 15 15.27 -8.95 -7.61
CA VAL A 15 16.71 -9.27 -7.67
C VAL A 15 17.00 -9.97 -8.99
N ASP A 16 17.95 -9.43 -9.75
CA ASP A 16 18.39 -10.04 -11.00
C ASP A 16 19.42 -11.17 -10.79
N GLN A 17 19.75 -11.88 -11.88
CA GLN A 17 20.74 -12.96 -11.87
C GLN A 17 22.17 -12.52 -11.50
N TYR A 18 22.45 -11.21 -11.53
CA TYR A 18 23.74 -10.64 -11.15
C TYR A 18 23.73 -10.12 -9.70
N GLY A 19 22.60 -10.24 -9.00
CA GLY A 19 22.42 -9.80 -7.62
C GLY A 19 22.05 -8.31 -7.47
N ASN A 20 21.68 -7.62 -8.56
CA ASN A 20 21.23 -6.24 -8.47
C ASN A 20 19.79 -6.19 -7.96
N GLU A 21 19.58 -5.40 -6.91
CA GLU A 21 18.26 -5.19 -6.32
C GLU A 21 17.60 -3.93 -6.92
N THR A 22 16.35 -4.08 -7.33
CA THR A 22 15.50 -2.97 -7.80
C THR A 22 14.23 -2.93 -6.98
N GLN A 23 13.99 -1.83 -6.28
CA GLN A 23 12.74 -1.61 -5.55
C GLN A 23 11.67 -1.06 -6.50
N THR A 24 10.48 -1.66 -6.47
CA THR A 24 9.34 -1.29 -7.29
C THR A 24 8.04 -1.37 -6.51
N THR A 25 7.03 -0.66 -6.98
CA THR A 25 5.72 -0.57 -6.35
C THR A 25 4.66 -1.13 -7.28
N VAL A 26 3.95 -2.18 -6.87
CA VAL A 26 2.99 -2.91 -7.69
C VAL A 26 1.58 -2.75 -7.13
N PRO A 27 0.62 -2.19 -7.89
CA PRO A 27 -0.77 -2.15 -7.48
C PRO A 27 -1.44 -3.52 -7.66
N ILE A 28 -2.17 -3.96 -6.65
CA ILE A 28 -2.83 -5.26 -6.61
C ILE A 28 -4.31 -5.06 -6.31
N LYS A 29 -5.17 -5.58 -7.18
CA LYS A 29 -6.62 -5.54 -6.97
C LYS A 29 -7.09 -6.91 -6.49
N ALA A 30 -7.62 -6.97 -5.27
CA ALA A 30 -8.04 -8.23 -4.64
C ALA A 30 -9.33 -8.08 -3.83
N ILE A 31 -10.13 -9.15 -3.80
CA ILE A 31 -11.38 -9.21 -3.00
C ILE A 31 -11.07 -9.46 -1.52
N TYR A 32 -9.93 -10.11 -1.25
CA TYR A 32 -9.41 -10.40 0.09
C TYR A 32 -8.02 -9.77 0.24
N GLU A 33 -7.51 -9.73 1.47
CA GLU A 33 -6.13 -9.34 1.73
C GLU A 33 -5.19 -10.30 0.97
N PRO A 34 -4.34 -9.79 0.07
CA PRO A 34 -3.52 -10.64 -0.76
C PRO A 34 -2.36 -11.23 0.05
N ILE A 35 -2.07 -12.51 -0.19
CA ILE A 35 -1.00 -13.23 0.51
C ILE A 35 0.34 -12.89 -0.16
N GLN A 36 1.34 -12.47 0.62
CA GLN A 36 2.65 -12.08 0.10
C GLN A 36 3.28 -13.17 -0.79
N ALA A 37 3.24 -14.42 -0.34
CA ALA A 37 3.77 -15.56 -1.10
C ALA A 37 3.11 -15.73 -2.47
N ASP A 38 1.80 -15.47 -2.58
CA ASP A 38 1.10 -15.57 -3.87
C ASP A 38 1.52 -14.47 -4.83
N ILE A 39 1.78 -13.26 -4.31
CA ILE A 39 2.29 -12.12 -5.07
C ILE A 39 3.69 -12.43 -5.59
N GLU A 40 4.58 -12.93 -4.72
CA GLU A 40 5.95 -13.31 -5.09
C GLU A 40 5.96 -14.42 -6.14
N ASN A 41 5.17 -15.48 -5.93
CA ASN A 41 5.07 -16.59 -6.88
C ASN A 41 4.56 -16.12 -8.24
N LYS A 42 3.57 -15.24 -8.25
CA LYS A 42 3.05 -14.67 -9.49
C LYS A 42 4.09 -13.80 -10.20
N LEU A 43 4.76 -12.90 -9.49
CA LEU A 43 5.80 -12.05 -10.07
C LEU A 43 6.99 -12.85 -10.58
N ASN A 44 7.41 -13.90 -9.87
CA ASN A 44 8.44 -14.82 -10.32
C ASN A 44 8.02 -15.61 -11.56
N ALA A 45 6.74 -15.99 -11.67
CA ALA A 45 6.20 -16.65 -12.86
C ALA A 45 6.11 -15.69 -14.07
N ASP A 46 5.69 -14.44 -13.84
CA ASP A 46 5.55 -13.42 -14.89
C ASP A 46 6.93 -12.91 -15.37
N TYR A 47 7.92 -12.87 -14.48
CA TYR A 47 9.28 -12.41 -14.76
C TYR A 47 10.31 -13.46 -14.29
N PRO A 48 10.50 -14.57 -15.04
CA PRO A 48 11.32 -15.72 -14.62
C PRO A 48 12.82 -15.44 -14.50
N HIS A 49 13.27 -14.26 -14.93
CA HIS A 49 14.66 -13.81 -14.84
C HIS A 49 14.93 -12.99 -13.57
N LEU A 50 13.90 -12.74 -12.76
CA LEU A 50 13.98 -11.97 -11.52
C LEU A 50 13.42 -12.80 -10.37
N THR A 51 14.04 -12.66 -9.20
CA THR A 51 13.50 -13.17 -7.93
C THR A 51 12.87 -11.99 -7.18
N HIS A 52 11.59 -12.10 -6.86
CA HIS A 52 10.83 -11.04 -6.20
C HIS A 52 10.63 -11.38 -4.73
N ARG A 53 10.71 -10.34 -3.91
CA ARG A 53 10.36 -10.37 -2.49
C ARG A 53 9.47 -9.20 -2.14
N VAL A 54 8.34 -9.45 -1.50
CA VAL A 54 7.47 -8.38 -1.00
C VAL A 54 8.09 -7.82 0.29
N ALA A 55 8.41 -6.53 0.28
CA ALA A 55 8.93 -5.81 1.44
C ALA A 55 7.80 -5.23 2.28
N LYS A 56 6.74 -4.75 1.63
CA LYS A 56 5.58 -4.14 2.30
C LYS A 56 4.31 -4.37 1.50
N LEU A 57 3.19 -4.48 2.20
CA LEU A 57 1.87 -4.57 1.59
C LEU A 57 0.92 -3.65 2.37
N ASP A 58 0.39 -2.64 1.70
CA ASP A 58 -0.55 -1.68 2.29
C ASP A 58 -1.87 -1.70 1.52
N GLU A 59 -3.00 -1.66 2.23
CA GLU A 59 -4.31 -1.42 1.60
C GLU A 59 -4.40 0.07 1.20
N LEU A 60 -4.67 0.32 -0.09
CA LEU A 60 -4.97 1.65 -0.56
C LEU A 60 -6.40 2.00 -0.13
N LYS A 61 -6.52 2.99 0.76
CA LYS A 61 -7.80 3.53 1.20
C LYS A 61 -8.61 4.05 0.00
N SER A 62 -9.93 3.83 0.02
CA SER A 62 -10.83 4.46 -0.96
C SER A 62 -10.81 6.00 -0.79
N PRO A 63 -11.18 6.78 -1.83
CA PRO A 63 -11.27 8.23 -1.71
C PRO A 63 -12.12 8.68 -0.51
N GLU A 64 -13.25 8.02 -0.25
CA GLU A 64 -14.12 8.27 0.90
C GLU A 64 -13.40 8.04 2.25
N GLN A 65 -12.54 7.02 2.34
CA GLN A 65 -11.74 6.75 3.54
C GLN A 65 -10.54 7.70 3.71
N VAL A 66 -10.11 8.38 2.64
CA VAL A 66 -9.08 9.42 2.68
C VAL A 66 -9.68 10.73 3.19
N GLU A 67 -10.93 11.05 2.83
CA GLU A 67 -11.64 12.23 3.35
C GLU A 67 -11.79 12.16 4.88
N ASP A 68 -12.18 11.01 5.45
CA ASP A 68 -12.22 10.82 6.91
C ASP A 68 -10.85 10.96 7.61
N TRP A 69 -9.76 10.68 6.89
CA TRP A 69 -8.40 10.83 7.42
C TRP A 69 -8.00 12.32 7.55
N HIS A 70 -8.40 13.16 6.60
CA HIS A 70 -8.23 14.61 6.68
C HIS A 70 -9.02 15.23 7.84
N HIS A 71 -10.19 14.68 8.16
CA HIS A 71 -11.01 15.16 9.28
C HIS A 71 -10.44 14.80 10.66
N SER A 72 -9.66 13.71 10.77
CA SER A 72 -8.96 13.36 12.04
C SER A 72 -7.67 14.15 12.26
N PHE A 73 -7.03 14.69 11.21
CA PHE A 73 -5.86 15.58 11.36
C PHE A 73 -6.24 17.02 11.74
N MET A 74 -7.51 17.40 11.59
CA MET A 74 -8.07 18.67 12.07
C MET A 74 -8.57 18.59 13.52
N GLY A 75 -7.90 17.77 14.34
CA GLY A 75 -8.05 17.79 15.80
C GLY A 75 -7.48 19.08 16.39
N VAL A 76 -8.35 20.08 16.54
CA VAL A 76 -8.21 21.25 17.44
C VAL A 76 -7.04 22.21 17.11
N LEU A 77 -7.20 23.05 16.09
CA LEU A 77 -6.65 24.42 16.08
C LEU A 77 -7.69 25.44 16.58
N PHE A 78 -8.57 25.02 17.50
CA PHE A 78 -9.48 25.92 18.23
C PHE A 78 -9.09 25.90 19.71
N GLY A 79 -8.00 26.61 20.02
CA GLY A 79 -7.79 27.19 21.34
C GLY A 79 -8.25 28.64 21.26
N GLU A 80 -9.46 28.89 21.73
CA GLU A 80 -10.01 30.23 21.98
C GLU A 80 -9.05 31.09 22.84
N ASP A 81 -8.94 32.36 22.44
CA ASP A 81 -8.90 33.57 23.28
C ASP A 81 -8.29 33.47 24.69
N VAL A 82 -7.04 33.95 24.85
CA VAL A 82 -6.64 34.80 25.99
C VAL A 82 -5.30 35.47 25.70
N HIS A 83 -5.29 36.79 25.49
CA HIS A 83 -4.56 37.76 26.32
C HIS A 83 -4.84 39.19 25.83
N LYS A 84 -5.96 39.74 26.33
CA LYS A 84 -6.09 41.17 26.63
C LYS A 84 -5.13 41.49 27.79
N LYS A 85 -4.13 42.34 27.56
CA LYS A 85 -3.86 43.52 28.41
C LYS A 85 -2.84 44.45 27.79
#